data_AF-A0A419GNZ8-F1
#
_entry.id   AF-A0A419GNZ8-F1
#
_cell.length_a   1.000
_cell.length_b   1.000
_cell.length_c   1.000
_cell.angle_alpha   90.00
_cell.angle_beta   90.00
_cell.angle_gamma   90.00
#
_symmetry.space_group_name_H-M   'P 1'
#
loop_
_entity.id
_entity.type
_entity.pdbx_description
1 polymer ?
#
loop_
_entity_poly.entity_id
_entity_poly.type
_entity_poly.pdbx_seq_one_letter_code
_entity_poly.pdbx_strand_id
1 'polypeptide(L)'
;MNKLIYLNVFGFFWRLKLSFLFFILLGLFSCEKEKPPPVLGREPVRNTLVVEDHSQAFAQWAEQGIHNAVLINIDTHDDIRSIPEEKLALLEDLYRRRDWKGFADADSVADDGLYHIGNWIYAGARLSMFKEVYWVIPNNFFSQRDTEEQLRRFLRSVMFSDKDIQTFLFENNRFHGSVNGIPFTVCGLESLPDINSPVLLSIDADFFPVYSDEHRAIYLTALKEMFDALSEKHYHIQGAAISYSVNGDYLQPHLRWVGNTAAMILEKPDLLKGPPPEVLALLQQIDNEYRGVNPDEILRLIQLYTPQFKEPSLLLYKAYAYMLKGESEKAFDAAMAACNADKLYCTGLSHLGSLYFVKGQCGEAERFFRAGFSAVPDMRNGLYHFAHCLRDLGRPAEALEYYKKDVMLNGSFPTDFLIFETYLKSGRKQEAETALKTAVSGLERNPYAEVVNERAASAIYTAIEYADQGGLIELTEKLRSNSTIRQMFRDYPRGKL
;
A
#
# COMPACT_ATOMS: atom_id res chain seq x y z
N MET A 1 -42.51 59.79 -26.56
CA MET A 1 -42.89 60.30 -27.90
C MET A 1 -43.55 59.17 -28.67
N ASN A 2 -44.87 59.24 -28.80
CA ASN A 2 -45.69 58.38 -29.64
C ASN A 2 -45.29 58.50 -31.12
N LYS A 3 -45.36 57.39 -31.86
CA LYS A 3 -46.24 57.29 -33.03
C LYS A 3 -46.43 55.83 -33.47
N LEU A 4 -47.65 55.33 -33.19
CA LEU A 4 -48.36 54.33 -33.97
C LEU A 4 -48.51 54.79 -35.44
N ILE A 5 -48.82 53.83 -36.34
CA ILE A 5 -49.86 53.85 -37.41
C ILE A 5 -49.48 52.74 -38.44
N TYR A 6 -50.30 51.80 -38.96
CA TYR A 6 -51.74 51.47 -38.96
C TYR A 6 -51.96 49.99 -39.40
N LEU A 7 -53.12 49.45 -39.05
CA LEU A 7 -53.68 48.13 -39.42
C LEU A 7 -54.19 48.02 -40.87
N ASN A 8 -54.26 46.78 -41.43
CA ASN A 8 -55.48 46.08 -41.92
C ASN A 8 -55.08 44.74 -42.60
N VAL A 9 -55.41 43.53 -42.08
CA VAL A 9 -56.67 42.74 -42.02
C VAL A 9 -57.04 41.98 -43.31
N PHE A 10 -57.45 40.72 -43.12
CA PHE A 10 -57.99 39.65 -44.01
C PHE A 10 -56.99 38.59 -44.52
N GLY A 11 -57.12 37.28 -44.27
CA GLY A 11 -58.14 36.49 -43.55
C GLY A 11 -57.88 34.96 -43.61
N PHE A 12 -58.43 34.25 -42.62
CA PHE A 12 -58.95 32.85 -42.61
C PHE A 12 -58.07 31.65 -43.04
N PHE A 13 -57.77 30.73 -42.11
CA PHE A 13 -58.45 29.42 -41.94
C PHE A 13 -57.97 28.67 -40.68
N TRP A 14 -58.92 28.12 -39.93
CA TRP A 14 -58.77 27.27 -38.73
C TRP A 14 -58.56 25.78 -39.10
N ARG A 15 -57.72 25.04 -38.35
CA ARG A 15 -58.10 23.90 -37.47
C ARG A 15 -56.93 22.97 -37.13
N LEU A 16 -56.86 22.63 -35.84
CA LEU A 16 -56.15 21.48 -35.27
C LEU A 16 -56.49 20.16 -35.99
N LYS A 17 -55.47 19.29 -36.14
CA LYS A 17 -55.64 17.84 -36.02
C LYS A 17 -54.42 17.22 -35.33
N LEU A 18 -54.71 16.45 -34.27
CA LEU A 18 -53.83 15.45 -33.68
C LEU A 18 -53.26 14.51 -34.75
N SER A 19 -52.01 14.10 -34.60
CA SER A 19 -51.57 12.76 -34.98
C SER A 19 -50.45 12.30 -34.07
N PHE A 20 -50.76 11.22 -33.34
CA PHE A 20 -49.84 10.30 -32.71
C PHE A 20 -48.70 9.95 -33.67
N LEU A 21 -47.45 10.20 -33.28
CA LEU A 21 -46.33 9.39 -33.72
C LEU A 21 -45.51 8.99 -32.50
N PHE A 22 -45.85 7.81 -32.02
CA PHE A 22 -45.11 7.00 -31.09
C PHE A 22 -43.77 6.67 -31.78
N PHE A 23 -42.69 7.39 -31.47
CA PHE A 23 -41.35 6.93 -31.85
C PHE A 23 -40.95 5.82 -30.89
N ILE A 24 -41.29 4.58 -31.28
CA ILE A 24 -40.60 3.39 -30.81
C ILE A 24 -39.17 3.47 -31.39
N LEU A 25 -38.28 4.18 -30.69
CA LEU A 25 -36.86 3.92 -30.80
C LEU A 25 -36.59 2.63 -30.03
N LEU A 26 -36.89 1.51 -30.70
CA LEU A 26 -36.32 0.21 -30.38
C LEU A 26 -34.82 0.42 -30.30
N GLY A 27 -34.27 0.23 -29.10
CA GLY A 27 -32.85 0.24 -28.85
C GLY A 27 -32.18 -0.77 -29.76
N LEU A 28 -31.58 -0.26 -30.84
CA LEU A 28 -30.39 -0.86 -31.40
C LEU A 28 -29.28 -0.63 -30.37
N PHE A 29 -29.30 -1.41 -29.30
CA PHE A 29 -28.04 -1.80 -28.67
C PHE A 29 -27.29 -2.53 -29.76
N SER A 30 -26.47 -1.79 -30.50
CA SER A 30 -25.36 -2.37 -31.21
C SER A 30 -24.63 -3.19 -30.16
N CYS A 31 -24.72 -4.51 -30.27
CA CYS A 31 -23.78 -5.40 -29.64
C CYS A 31 -22.45 -5.12 -30.33
N GLU A 32 -21.83 -3.97 -30.04
CA GLU A 32 -20.39 -3.84 -30.20
C GLU A 32 -19.85 -4.97 -29.35
N LYS A 33 -19.38 -6.03 -30.01
CA LYS A 33 -18.59 -7.05 -29.34
C LYS A 33 -17.49 -6.28 -28.65
N GLU A 34 -17.54 -6.21 -27.32
CA GLU A 34 -16.47 -5.62 -26.53
C GLU A 34 -15.16 -6.18 -27.07
N LYS A 35 -14.26 -5.28 -27.47
CA LYS A 35 -12.96 -5.71 -27.95
C LYS A 35 -12.32 -6.55 -26.85
N PRO A 36 -11.66 -7.67 -27.21
CA PRO A 36 -10.98 -8.47 -26.20
C PRO A 36 -9.98 -7.59 -25.44
N PRO A 37 -9.75 -7.86 -24.14
CA PRO A 37 -8.77 -7.11 -23.38
C PRO A 37 -7.38 -7.20 -24.03
N PRO A 38 -6.55 -6.14 -23.89
CA PRO A 38 -5.22 -6.09 -24.51
C PRO A 38 -4.34 -7.26 -24.07
N VAL A 39 -3.56 -7.79 -25.01
CA VAL A 39 -2.55 -8.81 -24.71
C VAL A 39 -1.31 -8.14 -24.11
N LEU A 40 -0.96 -8.50 -22.88
CA LEU A 40 0.19 -7.96 -22.16
C LEU A 40 1.49 -8.12 -22.98
N GLY A 41 2.29 -7.06 -23.05
CA GLY A 41 3.56 -7.06 -23.78
C GLY A 41 3.45 -6.85 -25.30
N ARG A 42 2.23 -6.88 -25.86
CA ARG A 42 1.97 -6.66 -27.29
C ARG A 42 1.12 -5.44 -27.54
N GLU A 43 0.10 -5.23 -26.70
CA GLU A 43 -0.86 -4.15 -26.83
C GLU A 43 -0.80 -3.23 -25.60
N PRO A 44 -0.96 -1.90 -25.78
CA PRO A 44 -1.06 -0.96 -24.67
C PRO A 44 -2.19 -1.27 -23.68
N VAL A 45 -1.86 -1.36 -22.39
CA VAL A 45 -2.82 -1.36 -21.28
C VAL A 45 -3.01 0.09 -20.81
N ARG A 46 -4.04 0.78 -21.30
CA ARG A 46 -4.17 2.25 -21.18
C ARG A 46 -4.87 2.77 -19.92
N ASN A 47 -5.60 1.90 -19.22
CA ASN A 47 -6.38 2.27 -18.03
C ASN A 47 -5.79 1.64 -16.76
N THR A 48 -4.47 1.55 -16.69
CA THR A 48 -3.77 1.07 -15.51
C THR A 48 -4.01 2.04 -14.35
N LEU A 49 -4.52 1.50 -13.24
CA LEU A 49 -4.69 2.26 -12.00
C LEU A 49 -3.32 2.43 -11.35
N VAL A 50 -2.94 3.65 -11.02
CA VAL A 50 -1.72 3.92 -10.26
C VAL A 50 -2.14 4.54 -8.94
N VAL A 51 -1.93 3.79 -7.87
CA VAL A 51 -2.50 4.05 -6.54
C VAL A 51 -1.43 3.98 -5.46
N GLU A 52 -1.69 4.55 -4.29
CA GLU A 52 -0.75 4.40 -3.16
C GLU A 52 -0.79 3.00 -2.58
N ASP A 53 -1.99 2.45 -2.45
CA ASP A 53 -2.27 1.18 -1.81
C ASP A 53 -3.14 0.34 -2.76
N HIS A 54 -2.80 -0.93 -2.99
CA HIS A 54 -3.55 -1.78 -3.94
C HIS A 54 -5.01 -2.03 -3.54
N SER A 55 -5.36 -1.88 -2.27
CA SER A 55 -6.75 -1.98 -1.80
C SER A 55 -7.65 -0.90 -2.42
N GLN A 56 -7.07 0.21 -2.89
CA GLN A 56 -7.79 1.24 -3.64
C GLN A 56 -8.20 0.75 -5.04
N ALA A 57 -7.41 -0.13 -5.66
CA ALA A 57 -7.76 -0.72 -6.95
C ALA A 57 -8.98 -1.65 -6.82
N PHE A 58 -9.11 -2.35 -5.70
CA PHE A 58 -10.26 -3.20 -5.42
C PHE A 58 -11.59 -2.43 -5.46
N ALA A 59 -11.66 -1.23 -4.86
CA ALA A 59 -12.85 -0.39 -4.91
C ALA A 59 -13.21 0.01 -6.35
N GLN A 60 -12.20 0.35 -7.16
CA GLN A 60 -12.42 0.75 -8.55
C GLN A 60 -12.85 -0.44 -9.43
N TRP A 61 -12.26 -1.62 -9.23
CA TRP A 61 -12.69 -2.85 -9.91
C TRP A 61 -14.10 -3.28 -9.51
N ALA A 62 -14.50 -3.04 -8.25
CA ALA A 62 -15.86 -3.24 -7.79
C ALA A 62 -16.86 -2.33 -8.52
N GLU A 63 -16.56 -1.03 -8.62
CA GLU A 63 -17.37 -0.07 -9.35
C GLU A 63 -17.49 -0.41 -10.85
N GLN A 64 -16.43 -0.94 -11.44
CA GLN A 64 -16.41 -1.43 -12.83
C GLN A 64 -17.21 -2.73 -13.04
N GLY A 65 -17.67 -3.39 -11.98
CA GLY A 65 -18.45 -4.62 -12.07
C GLY A 65 -17.63 -5.85 -12.49
N ILE A 66 -16.31 -5.83 -12.22
CA ILE A 66 -15.45 -6.98 -12.50
C ILE A 66 -15.86 -8.15 -11.61
N HIS A 67 -15.96 -9.34 -12.21
CA HIS A 67 -16.37 -10.57 -11.55
C HIS A 67 -15.69 -11.78 -12.19
N ASN A 68 -15.48 -12.83 -11.39
CA ASN A 68 -14.97 -14.12 -11.86
C ASN A 68 -13.64 -14.05 -12.65
N ALA A 69 -12.79 -13.08 -12.30
CA ALA A 69 -11.47 -12.88 -12.90
C ALA A 69 -10.40 -13.72 -12.17
N VAL A 70 -9.29 -14.01 -12.87
CA VAL A 70 -8.07 -14.51 -12.23
C VAL A 70 -7.25 -13.32 -11.79
N LEU A 71 -6.84 -13.27 -10.53
CA LEU A 71 -5.93 -12.24 -10.03
C LEU A 71 -4.49 -12.76 -10.10
N ILE A 72 -3.61 -12.03 -10.78
CA ILE A 72 -2.16 -12.17 -10.60
C ILE A 72 -1.73 -11.00 -9.70
N ASN A 73 -1.34 -11.31 -8.46
CA ASN A 73 -0.80 -10.35 -7.50
C ASN A 73 0.73 -10.52 -7.44
N ILE A 74 1.47 -9.54 -7.94
CA ILE A 74 2.93 -9.50 -7.88
C ILE A 74 3.31 -8.62 -6.70
N ASP A 75 3.68 -9.27 -5.59
CA ASP A 75 3.76 -8.61 -4.30
C ASP A 75 4.68 -9.35 -3.34
N THR A 76 5.32 -8.62 -2.43
CA THR A 76 6.04 -9.19 -1.29
C THR A 76 5.09 -9.75 -0.23
N HIS A 77 3.87 -9.24 -0.16
CA HIS A 77 2.86 -9.52 0.87
C HIS A 77 1.68 -10.35 0.33
N ASP A 78 0.99 -11.06 1.24
CA ASP A 78 -0.02 -12.06 0.88
C ASP A 78 -1.42 -11.48 0.59
N ASP A 79 -1.73 -10.33 1.19
CA ASP A 79 -2.97 -9.54 1.13
C ASP A 79 -4.30 -10.31 1.27
N ILE A 80 -4.26 -11.53 1.81
CA ILE A 80 -5.40 -12.45 1.88
C ILE A 80 -5.80 -12.77 3.32
N ARG A 81 -5.42 -11.89 4.26
CA ARG A 81 -5.81 -12.03 5.67
C ARG A 81 -7.34 -12.09 5.81
N SER A 82 -7.82 -12.85 6.79
CA SER A 82 -9.26 -13.02 6.99
C SER A 82 -9.92 -11.74 7.50
N ILE A 83 -11.17 -11.52 7.10
CA ILE A 83 -12.01 -10.42 7.58
C ILE A 83 -13.12 -11.03 8.48
N PRO A 84 -13.41 -10.45 9.66
CA PRO A 84 -14.55 -10.87 10.48
C PRO A 84 -15.87 -10.86 9.70
N GLU A 85 -16.71 -11.89 9.88
CA GLU A 85 -17.98 -12.04 9.13
C GLU A 85 -18.92 -10.84 9.29
N GLU A 86 -18.89 -10.18 10.44
CA GLU A 86 -19.66 -8.96 10.69
C GLU A 86 -19.23 -7.78 9.80
N LYS A 87 -17.92 -7.62 9.55
CA LYS A 87 -17.38 -6.60 8.63
C LYS A 87 -17.66 -6.97 7.17
N LEU A 88 -17.53 -8.26 6.83
CA LEU A 88 -17.87 -8.76 5.49
C LEU A 88 -19.34 -8.54 5.15
N ALA A 89 -20.26 -8.81 6.07
CA ALA A 89 -21.68 -8.61 5.84
C ALA A 89 -22.01 -7.14 5.51
N LEU A 90 -21.33 -6.19 6.17
CA LEU A 90 -21.45 -4.76 5.87
C LEU A 90 -20.87 -4.42 4.48
N LEU A 91 -19.71 -4.97 4.15
CA LEU A 91 -19.06 -4.77 2.85
C LEU A 91 -19.89 -5.35 1.69
N GLU A 92 -20.44 -6.56 1.86
CA GLU A 92 -21.36 -7.21 0.93
C GLU A 92 -22.63 -6.36 0.71
N ASP A 93 -23.14 -5.74 1.76
CA ASP A 93 -24.31 -4.86 1.68
C ASP A 93 -24.02 -3.55 0.93
N LEU A 94 -22.82 -2.96 1.11
CA LEU A 94 -22.37 -1.81 0.30
C LEU A 94 -22.25 -2.19 -1.18
N TYR A 95 -21.58 -3.31 -1.47
CA TYR A 95 -21.40 -3.82 -2.84
C TYR A 95 -22.74 -4.10 -3.53
N ARG A 96 -23.66 -4.82 -2.85
CA ARG A 96 -24.99 -5.15 -3.36
C ARG A 96 -25.84 -3.91 -3.66
N ARG A 97 -25.74 -2.89 -2.81
CA ARG A 97 -26.44 -1.61 -3.00
C ARG A 97 -25.75 -0.69 -4.00
N ARG A 98 -24.56 -1.06 -4.49
CA ARG A 98 -23.71 -0.24 -5.37
C ARG A 98 -23.37 1.11 -4.74
N ASP A 99 -23.17 1.12 -3.41
CA ASP A 99 -22.68 2.29 -2.71
C ASP A 99 -21.16 2.37 -2.84
N TRP A 100 -20.68 2.79 -4.01
CA TRP A 100 -19.25 2.80 -4.34
C TRP A 100 -18.45 3.79 -3.50
N LYS A 101 -19.08 4.88 -3.07
CA LYS A 101 -18.46 5.82 -2.15
C LYS A 101 -18.27 5.16 -0.78
N GLY A 102 -19.33 4.60 -0.20
CA GLY A 102 -19.23 3.90 1.07
C GLY A 102 -18.28 2.70 1.00
N PHE A 103 -18.22 2.01 -0.14
CA PHE A 103 -17.27 0.92 -0.38
C PHE A 103 -15.82 1.41 -0.39
N ALA A 104 -15.52 2.48 -1.10
CA ALA A 104 -14.18 3.07 -1.11
C ALA A 104 -13.77 3.66 0.25
N ASP A 105 -14.69 4.33 0.94
CA ASP A 105 -14.47 4.89 2.28
C ASP A 105 -14.29 3.79 3.36
N ALA A 106 -14.63 2.52 3.03
CA ALA A 106 -14.45 1.38 3.93
C ALA A 106 -13.03 0.78 3.89
N ASP A 107 -12.18 1.21 2.94
CA ASP A 107 -10.75 0.89 2.89
C ASP A 107 -9.99 1.66 3.96
N SER A 108 -9.64 1.00 5.05
CA SER A 108 -8.89 1.63 6.13
C SER A 108 -8.13 0.59 6.96
N VAL A 109 -6.85 0.87 7.18
CA VAL A 109 -6.00 0.09 8.11
C VAL A 109 -6.34 0.39 9.58
N ALA A 110 -7.14 1.43 9.85
CA ALA A 110 -7.63 1.70 11.20
C ALA A 110 -8.64 0.63 11.65
N ASP A 111 -8.84 0.55 12.96
CA ASP A 111 -9.64 -0.52 13.59
C ASP A 111 -11.10 -0.61 13.06
N ASP A 112 -11.64 0.49 12.53
CA ASP A 112 -13.01 0.63 12.02
C ASP A 112 -13.17 0.32 10.52
N GLY A 113 -12.08 0.16 9.76
CA GLY A 113 -12.14 -0.24 8.35
C GLY A 113 -12.80 -1.60 8.12
N LEU A 114 -13.50 -1.78 7.01
CA LEU A 114 -14.12 -3.07 6.67
C LEU A 114 -13.14 -4.00 5.95
N TYR A 115 -12.24 -3.43 5.17
CA TYR A 115 -11.10 -4.09 4.54
C TYR A 115 -9.93 -3.10 4.47
N HIS A 116 -8.74 -3.60 4.13
CA HIS A 116 -7.53 -2.80 3.97
C HIS A 116 -6.50 -3.52 3.10
N ILE A 117 -5.31 -2.93 2.98
CA ILE A 117 -4.17 -3.45 2.21
C ILE A 117 -3.81 -4.91 2.47
N GLY A 118 -4.09 -5.46 3.64
CA GLY A 118 -3.69 -6.82 4.01
C GLY A 118 -4.77 -7.88 3.78
N ASN A 119 -5.98 -7.51 3.36
CA ASN A 119 -7.10 -8.46 3.20
C ASN A 119 -8.03 -8.17 2.00
N TRP A 120 -7.66 -7.24 1.11
CA TRP A 120 -8.49 -6.89 -0.04
C TRP A 120 -8.66 -8.08 -1.01
N ILE A 121 -7.70 -9.00 -1.10
CA ILE A 121 -7.83 -10.23 -1.90
C ILE A 121 -8.90 -11.13 -1.30
N TYR A 122 -8.91 -11.27 0.03
CA TYR A 122 -9.92 -12.03 0.75
C TYR A 122 -11.32 -11.43 0.51
N ALA A 123 -11.45 -10.10 0.63
CA ALA A 123 -12.70 -9.39 0.34
C ALA A 123 -13.17 -9.62 -1.10
N GLY A 124 -12.28 -9.47 -2.09
CA GLY A 124 -12.64 -9.64 -3.49
C GLY A 124 -13.04 -11.07 -3.85
N ALA A 125 -12.38 -12.08 -3.28
CA ALA A 125 -12.80 -13.47 -3.45
C ALA A 125 -14.19 -13.73 -2.85
N ARG A 126 -14.48 -13.19 -1.66
CA ARG A 126 -15.80 -13.29 -1.01
C ARG A 126 -16.92 -12.62 -1.80
N LEU A 127 -16.63 -11.53 -2.49
CA LEU A 127 -17.56 -10.86 -3.42
C LEU A 127 -17.60 -11.52 -4.81
N SER A 128 -16.98 -12.67 -5.01
CA SER A 128 -16.88 -13.37 -6.31
C SER A 128 -16.21 -12.54 -7.42
N MET A 129 -15.38 -11.56 -7.04
CA MET A 129 -14.55 -10.81 -7.97
C MET A 129 -13.39 -11.68 -8.49
N PHE A 130 -12.72 -12.37 -7.57
CA PHE A 130 -11.61 -13.27 -7.87
C PHE A 130 -12.06 -14.72 -7.70
N LYS A 131 -11.88 -15.53 -8.75
CA LYS A 131 -12.15 -16.98 -8.67
C LYS A 131 -10.92 -17.80 -8.28
N GLU A 132 -9.75 -17.23 -8.53
CA GLU A 132 -8.44 -17.85 -8.34
C GLU A 132 -7.39 -16.74 -8.24
N VAL A 133 -6.40 -16.94 -7.38
CA VAL A 133 -5.34 -15.97 -7.12
C VAL A 133 -3.97 -16.63 -7.31
N TYR A 134 -3.11 -15.96 -8.08
CA TYR A 134 -1.69 -16.25 -8.21
C TYR A 134 -0.92 -15.17 -7.48
N TRP A 135 -0.34 -15.52 -6.34
CA TRP A 135 0.60 -14.68 -5.61
C TRP A 135 2.02 -14.98 -6.10
N VAL A 136 2.59 -14.00 -6.80
CA VAL A 136 3.96 -14.04 -7.32
C VAL A 136 4.87 -13.39 -6.30
N ILE A 137 5.71 -14.19 -5.65
CA ILE A 137 6.64 -13.72 -4.61
C ILE A 137 8.02 -13.42 -5.17
N PRO A 138 8.77 -12.47 -4.57
CA PRO A 138 10.10 -12.10 -5.06
C PRO A 138 11.18 -13.15 -4.74
N ASN A 139 10.95 -14.00 -3.72
CA ASN A 139 11.96 -14.95 -3.22
C ASN A 139 12.27 -16.10 -4.20
N ASN A 140 13.54 -16.51 -4.23
CA ASN A 140 14.01 -17.61 -5.06
C ASN A 140 13.92 -18.99 -4.37
N PHE A 141 12.73 -19.32 -3.83
CA PHE A 141 12.50 -20.61 -3.16
C PHE A 141 12.38 -21.79 -4.15
N PHE A 142 11.98 -21.52 -5.39
CA PHE A 142 11.53 -22.53 -6.36
C PHE A 142 12.63 -23.31 -7.06
N SER A 143 13.91 -23.01 -6.79
CA SER A 143 15.08 -23.63 -7.43
C SER A 143 15.86 -24.58 -6.51
N GLN A 144 15.36 -24.84 -5.29
CA GLN A 144 16.10 -25.53 -4.22
C GLN A 144 15.61 -26.98 -3.99
N ARG A 145 16.44 -27.83 -3.33
CA ARG A 145 16.11 -29.25 -3.10
C ARG A 145 14.95 -29.48 -2.11
N ASP A 146 14.68 -28.52 -1.23
CA ASP A 146 13.68 -28.61 -0.15
C ASP A 146 12.58 -27.52 -0.28
N THR A 147 12.27 -27.11 -1.51
CA THR A 147 11.34 -26.00 -1.81
C THR A 147 10.01 -26.11 -1.06
N GLU A 148 9.39 -27.30 -1.02
CA GLU A 148 8.08 -27.45 -0.37
C GLU A 148 8.11 -27.13 1.13
N GLU A 149 9.05 -27.71 1.89
CA GLU A 149 9.14 -27.44 3.33
C GLU A 149 9.58 -26.00 3.61
N GLN A 150 10.39 -25.40 2.73
CA GLN A 150 10.72 -23.98 2.81
C GLN A 150 9.48 -23.10 2.61
N LEU A 151 8.64 -23.40 1.62
CA LEU A 151 7.39 -22.68 1.37
C LEU A 151 6.39 -22.88 2.51
N ARG A 152 6.29 -24.07 3.09
CA ARG A 152 5.48 -24.31 4.30
C ARG A 152 5.94 -23.45 5.48
N ARG A 153 7.25 -23.35 5.71
CA ARG A 153 7.81 -22.47 6.75
C ARG A 153 7.59 -20.99 6.45
N PHE A 154 7.73 -20.59 5.18
CA PHE A 154 7.46 -19.22 4.73
C PHE A 154 6.00 -18.83 4.98
N LEU A 155 5.03 -19.66 4.56
CA LEU A 155 3.61 -19.40 4.82
C LEU A 155 3.30 -19.28 6.33
N ARG A 156 3.91 -20.11 7.19
CA ARG A 156 3.78 -19.96 8.64
C ARG A 156 4.35 -18.63 9.15
N SER A 157 5.47 -18.17 8.58
CA SER A 157 6.07 -16.89 8.97
C SER A 157 5.23 -15.68 8.60
N VAL A 158 4.42 -15.77 7.55
CA VAL A 158 3.42 -14.75 7.17
C VAL A 158 2.02 -15.08 7.72
N MET A 159 1.95 -15.84 8.81
CA MET A 159 0.74 -16.09 9.61
C MET A 159 -0.38 -16.89 8.91
N PHE A 160 -0.07 -17.71 7.91
CA PHE A 160 -1.05 -18.66 7.38
C PHE A 160 -1.33 -19.76 8.40
N SER A 161 -2.59 -20.20 8.48
CA SER A 161 -2.97 -21.25 9.41
C SER A 161 -2.42 -22.61 8.98
N ASP A 162 -2.07 -23.48 9.93
CA ASP A 162 -1.66 -24.85 9.60
C ASP A 162 -2.77 -25.60 8.83
N LYS A 163 -4.04 -25.26 9.06
CA LYS A 163 -5.18 -25.80 8.32
C LYS A 163 -5.11 -25.44 6.83
N ASP A 164 -4.85 -24.17 6.51
CA ASP A 164 -4.72 -23.74 5.12
C ASP A 164 -3.47 -24.36 4.49
N ILE A 165 -2.32 -24.32 5.17
CA ILE A 165 -1.05 -24.86 4.68
C ILE A 165 -1.14 -26.36 4.34
N GLN A 166 -1.91 -27.14 5.10
CA GLN A 166 -2.13 -28.57 4.82
C GLN A 166 -2.85 -28.82 3.49
N THR A 167 -3.55 -27.83 2.92
CA THR A 167 -4.19 -27.96 1.61
C THR A 167 -3.22 -27.78 0.44
N PHE A 168 -2.04 -27.22 0.69
CA PHE A 168 -1.08 -26.89 -0.37
C PHE A 168 -0.29 -28.11 -0.84
N LEU A 169 -0.14 -28.20 -2.16
CA LEU A 169 0.66 -29.18 -2.88
C LEU A 169 1.70 -28.45 -3.75
N PHE A 170 2.90 -29.03 -3.85
CA PHE A 170 3.96 -28.51 -4.71
C PHE A 170 4.03 -29.29 -6.02
N GLU A 171 3.58 -28.68 -7.12
CA GLU A 171 3.55 -29.29 -8.44
C GLU A 171 3.92 -28.28 -9.53
N ASN A 172 4.74 -28.68 -10.51
CA ASN A 172 5.15 -27.83 -11.64
C ASN A 172 5.76 -26.48 -11.20
N ASN A 173 6.60 -26.49 -10.16
CA ASN A 173 7.21 -25.31 -9.54
C ASN A 173 6.20 -24.29 -8.98
N ARG A 174 4.99 -24.74 -8.64
CA ARG A 174 3.95 -23.93 -8.00
C ARG A 174 3.50 -24.58 -6.70
N PHE A 175 3.21 -23.77 -5.70
CA PHE A 175 2.67 -24.24 -4.43
C PHE A 175 1.23 -23.77 -4.32
N HIS A 176 0.31 -24.67 -4.64
CA HIS A 176 -1.09 -24.34 -4.84
C HIS A 176 -1.97 -25.08 -3.81
N GLY A 177 -2.98 -24.39 -3.30
CA GLY A 177 -3.88 -24.90 -2.29
C GLY A 177 -5.11 -24.02 -2.16
N SER A 178 -5.64 -23.95 -0.95
CA SER A 178 -6.80 -23.14 -0.61
C SER A 178 -6.56 -22.38 0.68
N VAL A 179 -6.77 -21.07 0.65
CA VAL A 179 -6.71 -20.20 1.84
C VAL A 179 -8.12 -19.79 2.20
N ASN A 180 -8.64 -20.23 3.34
CA ASN A 180 -10.03 -19.97 3.75
C ASN A 180 -11.09 -20.33 2.68
N GLY A 181 -10.82 -21.36 1.87
CA GLY A 181 -11.70 -21.80 0.78
C GLY A 181 -11.44 -21.14 -0.57
N ILE A 182 -10.49 -20.21 -0.67
CA ILE A 182 -10.15 -19.47 -1.89
C ILE A 182 -9.00 -20.20 -2.60
N PRO A 183 -9.16 -20.60 -3.88
CA PRO A 183 -8.05 -21.17 -4.67
C PRO A 183 -6.89 -20.19 -4.76
N PHE A 184 -5.72 -20.62 -4.26
CA PHE A 184 -4.58 -19.73 -4.05
C PHE A 184 -3.28 -20.45 -4.41
N THR A 185 -2.46 -19.81 -5.22
CA THR A 185 -1.19 -20.36 -5.70
C THR A 185 -0.05 -19.40 -5.41
N VAL A 186 0.98 -19.90 -4.71
CA VAL A 186 2.26 -19.20 -4.50
C VAL A 186 3.25 -19.67 -5.54
N CYS A 187 3.85 -18.73 -6.26
CA CYS A 187 4.69 -19.05 -7.41
C CYS A 187 5.74 -17.96 -7.67
N GLY A 188 6.75 -18.28 -8.48
CA GLY A 188 7.64 -17.29 -9.08
C GLY A 188 7.19 -16.94 -10.50
N LEU A 189 7.75 -15.85 -11.07
CA LEU A 189 7.39 -15.34 -12.40
C LEU A 189 7.37 -16.41 -13.49
N GLU A 190 8.43 -17.22 -13.57
CA GLU A 190 8.60 -18.27 -14.59
C GLU A 190 7.58 -19.41 -14.49
N SER A 191 7.03 -19.61 -13.30
CA SER A 191 6.12 -20.72 -13.00
C SER A 191 4.65 -20.39 -13.22
N LEU A 192 4.33 -19.14 -13.56
CA LEU A 192 2.96 -18.72 -13.90
C LEU A 192 2.41 -19.58 -15.06
N PRO A 193 1.17 -20.11 -14.95
CA PRO A 193 0.58 -20.98 -15.96
C PRO A 193 -0.06 -20.19 -17.11
N ASP A 194 -0.39 -20.86 -18.21
CA ASP A 194 -1.26 -20.25 -19.23
C ASP A 194 -2.67 -20.03 -18.66
N ILE A 195 -3.18 -18.80 -18.77
CA ILE A 195 -4.49 -18.40 -18.23
C ILE A 195 -5.40 -17.98 -19.38
N ASN A 196 -6.43 -18.78 -19.65
CA ASN A 196 -7.44 -18.53 -20.70
C ASN A 196 -8.67 -17.76 -20.19
N SER A 197 -8.55 -17.10 -19.05
CA SER A 197 -9.60 -16.30 -18.41
C SER A 197 -9.22 -14.82 -18.38
N PRO A 198 -10.17 -13.90 -18.21
CA PRO A 198 -9.83 -12.50 -17.95
C PRO A 198 -8.90 -12.39 -16.73
N VAL A 199 -7.79 -11.66 -16.90
CA VAL A 199 -6.79 -11.45 -15.86
C VAL A 199 -6.91 -10.04 -15.31
N LEU A 200 -6.94 -9.95 -13.98
CA LEU A 200 -6.57 -8.74 -13.25
C LEU A 200 -5.11 -8.84 -12.85
N LEU A 201 -4.35 -7.80 -13.15
CA LEU A 201 -2.94 -7.71 -12.80
C LEU A 201 -2.77 -6.65 -11.71
N SER A 202 -2.26 -7.05 -10.55
CA SER A 202 -1.82 -6.15 -9.49
C SER A 202 -0.30 -6.27 -9.37
N ILE A 203 0.41 -5.15 -9.40
CA ILE A 203 1.86 -5.08 -9.21
C ILE A 203 2.13 -4.11 -8.08
N ASP A 204 2.68 -4.63 -6.99
CA ASP A 204 3.22 -3.80 -5.93
C ASP A 204 4.67 -3.42 -6.22
N ALA A 205 4.99 -2.13 -6.12
CA ALA A 205 6.33 -1.64 -6.33
C ALA A 205 7.33 -2.07 -5.23
N ASP A 206 6.85 -2.49 -4.06
CA ASP A 206 7.71 -3.03 -2.99
C ASP A 206 8.31 -4.41 -3.32
N PHE A 207 7.75 -5.10 -4.33
CA PHE A 207 8.28 -6.35 -4.87
C PHE A 207 9.72 -6.19 -5.36
N PHE A 208 10.02 -5.05 -5.99
CA PHE A 208 11.29 -4.85 -6.69
C PHE A 208 12.49 -4.73 -5.76
N PRO A 209 12.46 -4.02 -4.62
CA PRO A 209 13.53 -4.08 -3.60
C PRO A 209 13.92 -5.50 -3.21
N VAL A 210 12.95 -6.33 -2.82
CA VAL A 210 13.22 -7.70 -2.37
C VAL A 210 13.70 -8.57 -3.52
N TYR A 211 13.06 -8.48 -4.69
CA TYR A 211 13.47 -9.21 -5.89
C TYR A 211 14.90 -8.82 -6.31
N SER A 212 15.22 -7.54 -6.34
CA SER A 212 16.55 -7.03 -6.69
C SER A 212 17.64 -7.62 -5.79
N ASP A 213 17.38 -7.72 -4.49
CA ASP A 213 18.34 -8.25 -3.53
C ASP A 213 18.50 -9.78 -3.65
N GLU A 214 17.39 -10.51 -3.79
CA GLU A 214 17.37 -11.98 -3.96
C GLU A 214 18.04 -12.43 -5.27
N HIS A 215 17.81 -11.69 -6.36
CA HIS A 215 18.30 -12.03 -7.71
C HIS A 215 19.56 -11.27 -8.11
N ARG A 216 20.07 -10.38 -7.25
CA ARG A 216 21.23 -9.51 -7.50
C ARG A 216 21.09 -8.68 -8.77
N ALA A 217 19.88 -8.16 -8.99
CA ALA A 217 19.51 -7.39 -10.17
C ALA A 217 19.25 -5.93 -9.79
N ILE A 218 19.64 -5.00 -10.65
CA ILE A 218 19.18 -3.60 -10.54
C ILE A 218 17.69 -3.50 -10.91
N TYR A 219 17.00 -2.45 -10.46
CA TYR A 219 15.54 -2.31 -10.65
C TYR A 219 15.09 -2.35 -12.12
N LEU A 220 15.83 -1.71 -13.04
CA LEU A 220 15.49 -1.77 -14.47
C LEU A 220 15.62 -3.18 -15.05
N THR A 221 16.56 -3.98 -14.55
CA THR A 221 16.68 -5.40 -14.93
C THR A 221 15.52 -6.21 -14.34
N ALA A 222 15.20 -6.01 -13.06
CA ALA A 222 14.08 -6.68 -12.40
C ALA A 222 12.73 -6.40 -13.08
N LEU A 223 12.46 -5.12 -13.42
CA LEU A 223 11.30 -4.72 -14.21
C LEU A 223 11.26 -5.42 -15.57
N LYS A 224 12.40 -5.47 -16.27
CA LYS A 224 12.49 -6.13 -17.57
C LYS A 224 12.22 -7.63 -17.46
N GLU A 225 12.86 -8.33 -16.53
CA GLU A 225 12.67 -9.76 -16.30
C GLU A 225 11.19 -10.08 -15.99
N MET A 226 10.56 -9.30 -15.10
CA MET A 226 9.15 -9.45 -14.77
C MET A 226 8.27 -9.29 -16.01
N PHE A 227 8.42 -8.21 -16.76
CA PHE A 227 7.57 -7.98 -17.93
C PHE A 227 7.86 -8.93 -19.09
N ASP A 228 9.10 -9.37 -19.29
CA ASP A 228 9.42 -10.40 -20.29
C ASP A 228 8.69 -11.71 -19.95
N ALA A 229 8.79 -12.18 -18.70
CA ALA A 229 8.12 -13.39 -18.23
C ALA A 229 6.58 -13.32 -18.37
N LEU A 230 5.98 -12.17 -18.04
CA LEU A 230 4.53 -11.96 -18.22
C LEU A 230 4.14 -11.90 -19.71
N SER A 231 4.97 -11.26 -20.56
CA SER A 231 4.69 -11.07 -21.98
C SER A 231 4.69 -12.38 -22.76
N GLU A 232 5.51 -13.35 -22.36
CA GLU A 232 5.57 -14.69 -22.96
C GLU A 232 4.25 -15.46 -22.80
N LYS A 233 3.47 -15.16 -21.77
CA LYS A 233 2.21 -15.86 -21.45
C LYS A 233 1.00 -15.35 -22.22
N HIS A 234 1.12 -14.18 -22.84
CA HIS A 234 0.08 -13.56 -23.66
C HIS A 234 -1.26 -13.37 -22.94
N TYR A 235 -1.23 -12.99 -21.65
CA TYR A 235 -2.44 -12.75 -20.87
C TYR A 235 -3.30 -11.62 -21.42
N HIS A 236 -4.61 -11.83 -21.43
CA HIS A 236 -5.60 -10.81 -21.71
C HIS A 236 -5.92 -10.03 -20.43
N ILE A 237 -5.44 -8.79 -20.35
CA ILE A 237 -5.53 -7.98 -19.13
C ILE A 237 -6.82 -7.16 -19.11
N GLN A 238 -7.79 -7.59 -18.31
CA GLN A 238 -9.06 -6.88 -18.11
C GLN A 238 -8.87 -5.59 -17.31
N GLY A 239 -7.96 -5.60 -16.34
CA GLY A 239 -7.64 -4.45 -15.50
C GLY A 239 -6.24 -4.63 -14.92
N ALA A 240 -5.52 -3.51 -14.78
CA ALA A 240 -4.19 -3.48 -14.18
C ALA A 240 -4.12 -2.41 -13.09
N ALA A 241 -3.40 -2.70 -12.03
CA ALA A 241 -3.08 -1.77 -10.96
C ALA A 241 -1.59 -1.83 -10.63
N ILE A 242 -1.01 -0.65 -10.37
CA ILE A 242 0.32 -0.48 -9.78
C ILE A 242 0.12 0.22 -8.43
N SER A 243 0.54 -0.41 -7.34
CA SER A 243 0.65 0.24 -6.02
C SER A 243 2.08 0.76 -5.80
N TYR A 244 2.20 1.94 -5.18
CA TYR A 244 3.50 2.44 -4.76
C TYR A 244 3.96 1.86 -3.43
N SER A 245 3.03 1.55 -2.52
CA SER A 245 3.32 1.03 -1.17
C SER A 245 4.22 1.91 -0.32
N VAL A 246 4.15 3.22 -0.56
CA VAL A 246 4.85 4.22 0.24
C VAL A 246 4.13 4.47 1.56
N ASN A 247 2.79 4.45 1.59
CA ASN A 247 2.02 4.80 2.80
C ASN A 247 2.29 3.87 4.00
N GLY A 248 2.59 2.59 3.75
CA GLY A 248 2.95 1.60 4.77
C GLY A 248 4.44 1.59 5.14
N ASP A 249 5.23 2.52 4.62
CA ASP A 249 6.70 2.55 4.71
C ASP A 249 7.40 1.31 4.07
N TYR A 250 6.70 0.54 3.23
CA TYR A 250 7.25 -0.63 2.51
C TYR A 250 8.19 -0.23 1.36
N LEU A 251 7.81 0.78 0.57
CA LEU A 251 8.66 1.39 -0.44
C LEU A 251 9.13 2.78 -0.02
N GLN A 252 10.42 3.08 -0.18
CA GLN A 252 10.90 4.43 0.11
C GLN A 252 10.37 5.45 -0.91
N PRO A 253 10.00 6.68 -0.49
CA PRO A 253 9.36 7.66 -1.38
C PRO A 253 10.16 8.03 -2.64
N HIS A 254 11.49 7.94 -2.59
CA HIS A 254 12.32 8.23 -3.75
C HIS A 254 12.18 7.17 -4.85
N LEU A 255 11.76 5.94 -4.53
CA LEU A 255 11.60 4.82 -5.46
C LEU A 255 10.25 4.79 -6.18
N ARG A 256 9.37 5.78 -6.00
CA ARG A 256 8.11 5.90 -6.78
C ARG A 256 8.33 5.79 -8.30
N TRP A 257 9.52 6.16 -8.79
CA TRP A 257 9.88 6.01 -10.19
C TRP A 257 9.83 4.56 -10.69
N VAL A 258 10.01 3.55 -9.81
CA VAL A 258 9.91 2.12 -10.16
C VAL A 258 8.47 1.78 -10.54
N GLY A 259 7.49 2.17 -9.71
CA GLY A 259 6.06 2.02 -10.01
C GLY A 259 5.64 2.80 -11.26
N ASN A 260 6.11 4.05 -11.41
CA ASN A 260 5.89 4.83 -12.64
C ASN A 260 6.44 4.12 -13.88
N THR A 261 7.61 3.48 -13.76
CA THR A 261 8.21 2.74 -14.87
C THR A 261 7.38 1.51 -15.23
N ALA A 262 6.85 0.78 -14.25
CA ALA A 262 5.95 -0.34 -14.49
C ALA A 262 4.67 0.10 -15.23
N ALA A 263 4.05 1.20 -14.79
CA ALA A 263 2.88 1.79 -15.47
C ALA A 263 3.21 2.21 -16.92
N MET A 264 4.39 2.83 -17.13
CA MET A 264 4.85 3.22 -18.46
C MET A 264 5.07 2.02 -19.39
N ILE A 265 5.61 0.90 -18.89
CA ILE A 265 5.82 -0.32 -19.68
C ILE A 265 4.47 -0.95 -20.06
N LEU A 266 3.50 -0.99 -19.14
CA LEU A 266 2.14 -1.45 -19.43
C LEU A 266 1.47 -0.63 -20.55
N GLU A 267 1.63 0.69 -20.54
CA GLU A 267 1.10 1.56 -21.59
C GLU A 267 1.90 1.44 -22.91
N LYS A 268 3.21 1.24 -22.82
CA LYS A 268 4.15 1.26 -23.95
C LYS A 268 5.10 0.05 -23.90
N PRO A 269 4.63 -1.16 -24.27
CA PRO A 269 5.42 -2.38 -24.15
C PRO A 269 6.70 -2.38 -25.00
N ASP A 270 6.75 -1.59 -26.08
CA ASP A 270 7.94 -1.43 -26.91
C ASP A 270 9.15 -0.84 -26.15
N LEU A 271 8.96 -0.23 -24.97
CA LEU A 271 10.04 0.23 -24.11
C LEU A 271 11.01 -0.89 -23.72
N LEU A 272 10.56 -2.15 -23.71
CA LEU A 272 11.39 -3.32 -23.38
C LEU A 272 12.36 -3.75 -24.50
N LYS A 273 12.18 -3.24 -25.72
CA LYS A 273 12.94 -3.66 -26.91
C LYS A 273 14.23 -2.87 -27.13
N GLY A 274 14.41 -1.75 -26.42
CA GLY A 274 15.53 -0.84 -26.59
C GLY A 274 16.21 -0.48 -25.26
N PRO A 275 17.24 0.37 -25.29
CA PRO A 275 17.79 0.92 -24.06
C PRO A 275 16.72 1.74 -23.32
N PRO A 276 16.77 1.78 -21.97
CA PRO A 276 15.82 2.57 -21.20
C PRO A 276 15.97 4.07 -21.56
N PRO A 277 14.88 4.86 -21.46
CA PRO A 277 14.94 6.31 -21.52
C PRO A 277 16.04 6.88 -20.61
N GLU A 278 16.71 7.95 -21.06
CA GLU A 278 17.86 8.56 -20.38
C GLU A 278 17.56 8.88 -18.89
N VAL A 279 16.37 9.39 -18.59
CA VAL A 279 15.95 9.69 -17.22
C VAL A 279 15.88 8.44 -16.33
N LEU A 280 15.45 7.29 -16.87
CA LEU A 280 15.38 6.03 -16.13
C LEU A 280 16.77 5.45 -15.90
N ALA A 281 17.64 5.53 -16.91
CA ALA A 281 19.05 5.14 -16.76
C ALA A 281 19.75 5.99 -15.68
N LEU A 282 19.48 7.29 -15.64
CA LEU A 282 19.99 8.20 -14.61
C LEU A 282 19.45 7.86 -13.21
N LEU A 283 18.13 7.66 -13.08
CA LEU A 283 17.52 7.27 -11.81
C LEU A 283 18.11 5.97 -11.27
N GLN A 284 18.29 4.98 -12.15
CA GLN A 284 18.94 3.72 -11.80
C GLN A 284 20.39 3.90 -11.38
N GLN A 285 21.16 4.74 -12.08
CA GLN A 285 22.55 5.02 -11.71
C GLN A 285 22.62 5.69 -10.34
N ILE A 286 21.77 6.69 -10.08
CA ILE A 286 21.68 7.36 -8.77
C ILE A 286 21.26 6.39 -7.67
N ASP A 287 20.33 5.47 -7.95
CA ASP A 287 19.93 4.44 -6.99
C ASP A 287 21.09 3.52 -6.60
N ASN A 288 21.93 3.14 -7.57
CA ASN A 288 23.13 2.34 -7.29
C ASN A 288 24.08 3.07 -6.33
N GLU A 289 24.27 4.39 -6.53
CA GLU A 289 25.08 5.21 -5.62
C GLU A 289 24.41 5.42 -4.26
N TYR A 290 23.07 5.50 -4.21
CA TYR A 290 22.30 5.53 -2.98
C TYR A 290 22.51 4.26 -2.15
N ARG A 291 22.37 3.09 -2.77
CA ARG A 291 22.63 1.79 -2.12
C ARG A 291 24.11 1.64 -1.72
N GLY A 292 25.02 2.21 -2.52
CA GLY A 292 26.45 2.29 -2.23
C GLY A 292 26.85 3.35 -1.20
N VAL A 293 25.89 4.16 -0.72
CA VAL A 293 26.11 5.27 0.23
C VAL A 293 27.18 6.25 -0.27
N ASN A 294 27.08 6.68 -1.53
CA ASN A 294 28.00 7.62 -2.17
C ASN A 294 27.34 8.99 -2.44
N PRO A 295 27.18 9.85 -1.40
CA PRO A 295 26.45 11.11 -1.53
C PRO A 295 27.11 12.11 -2.49
N ASP A 296 28.44 12.08 -2.64
CA ASP A 296 29.14 12.99 -3.55
C ASP A 296 28.81 12.70 -5.02
N GLU A 297 28.78 11.42 -5.40
CA GLU A 297 28.44 11.03 -6.76
C GLU A 297 26.96 11.27 -7.08
N ILE A 298 26.05 10.99 -6.13
CA ILE A 298 24.63 11.35 -6.26
C ILE A 298 24.46 12.83 -6.60
N LEU A 299 25.11 13.71 -5.82
CA LEU A 299 25.03 15.15 -6.02
C LEU A 299 25.67 15.58 -7.36
N ARG A 300 26.80 14.97 -7.73
CA ARG A 300 27.48 15.25 -9.01
C ARG A 300 26.60 14.88 -10.20
N LEU A 301 26.01 13.68 -10.20
CA LEU A 301 25.10 13.22 -11.24
C LEU A 301 23.87 14.12 -11.33
N ILE A 302 23.21 14.40 -10.21
CA ILE A 302 22.02 15.28 -10.22
C ILE A 302 22.39 16.66 -10.74
N GLN A 303 23.51 17.25 -10.33
CA GLN A 303 23.95 18.56 -10.82
C GLN A 303 24.16 18.58 -12.34
N LEU A 304 24.75 17.51 -12.90
CA LEU A 304 24.99 17.39 -14.34
C LEU A 304 23.68 17.38 -15.15
N TYR A 305 22.62 16.75 -14.63
CA TYR A 305 21.36 16.54 -15.34
C TYR A 305 20.19 17.44 -14.89
N THR A 306 20.36 18.24 -13.83
CA THR A 306 19.34 19.17 -13.31
C THR A 306 18.72 20.10 -14.38
N PRO A 307 19.46 20.59 -15.40
CA PRO A 307 18.85 21.43 -16.44
C PRO A 307 17.81 20.71 -17.31
N GLN A 308 17.85 19.37 -17.37
CA GLN A 308 17.08 18.54 -18.30
C GLN A 308 15.91 17.81 -17.62
N PHE A 309 16.12 17.28 -16.41
CA PHE A 309 15.11 16.47 -15.72
C PHE A 309 14.71 17.10 -14.38
N LYS A 310 13.40 17.18 -14.13
CA LYS A 310 12.81 17.75 -12.89
C LYS A 310 12.05 16.71 -12.06
N GLU A 311 12.43 15.45 -12.18
CA GLU A 311 11.77 14.35 -11.49
C GLU A 311 11.84 14.51 -9.96
N PRO A 312 10.72 14.46 -9.23
CA PRO A 312 10.72 14.59 -7.77
C PRO A 312 11.58 13.53 -7.05
N SER A 313 11.71 12.32 -7.60
CA SER A 313 12.63 11.28 -7.10
C SER A 313 14.08 11.77 -7.03
N LEU A 314 14.56 12.51 -8.04
CA LEU A 314 15.92 13.06 -8.04
C LEU A 314 16.10 14.06 -6.88
N LEU A 315 15.08 14.86 -6.58
CA LEU A 315 15.11 15.81 -5.48
C LEU A 315 15.17 15.10 -4.12
N LEU A 316 14.52 13.95 -3.96
CA LEU A 316 14.63 13.15 -2.74
C LEU A 316 15.99 12.45 -2.59
N TYR A 317 16.57 11.92 -3.68
CA TYR A 317 17.95 11.42 -3.63
C TYR A 317 18.94 12.53 -3.26
N LYS A 318 18.76 13.73 -3.81
CA LYS A 318 19.54 14.93 -3.44
C LYS A 318 19.39 15.27 -1.96
N ALA A 319 18.16 15.24 -1.44
CA ALA A 319 17.89 15.52 -0.03
C ALA A 319 18.59 14.50 0.89
N TYR A 320 18.50 13.21 0.55
CA TYR A 320 19.21 12.16 1.26
C TYR A 320 20.73 12.34 1.23
N ALA A 321 21.30 12.65 0.06
CA ALA A 321 22.74 12.88 -0.06
C ALA A 321 23.22 14.06 0.80
N TYR A 322 22.48 15.18 0.86
CA TYR A 322 22.80 16.27 1.78
C TYR A 322 22.66 15.88 3.25
N MET A 323 21.66 15.06 3.61
CA MET A 323 21.51 14.54 4.97
C MET A 323 22.73 13.71 5.38
N LEU A 324 23.24 12.84 4.50
CA LEU A 324 24.46 12.06 4.77
C LEU A 324 25.69 12.94 4.98
N LYS A 325 25.76 14.08 4.30
CA LYS A 325 26.85 15.06 4.46
C LYS A 325 26.69 15.98 5.68
N GLY A 326 25.61 15.83 6.44
CA GLY A 326 25.30 16.72 7.57
C GLY A 326 24.83 18.12 7.16
N GLU A 327 24.47 18.32 5.88
CA GLU A 327 24.02 19.59 5.33
C GLU A 327 22.49 19.72 5.47
N SER A 328 21.98 19.71 6.71
CA SER A 328 20.54 19.59 7.02
C SER A 328 19.65 20.64 6.34
N GLU A 329 20.08 21.89 6.25
CA GLU A 329 19.31 22.94 5.55
C GLU A 329 19.08 22.60 4.08
N LYS A 330 20.14 22.17 3.38
CA LYS A 330 20.04 21.80 1.96
C LYS A 330 19.24 20.52 1.77
N ALA A 331 19.31 19.59 2.71
CA ALA A 331 18.46 18.40 2.72
C ALA A 331 16.98 18.79 2.82
N PHE A 332 16.64 19.70 3.74
CA PHE A 332 15.29 20.21 3.91
C PHE A 332 14.79 20.93 2.66
N ASP A 333 15.59 21.82 2.07
CA ASP A 333 15.22 22.55 0.85
C ASP A 333 14.95 21.61 -0.33
N ALA A 334 15.78 20.58 -0.51
CA ALA A 334 15.60 19.59 -1.56
C ALA A 334 14.34 18.73 -1.34
N ALA A 335 14.06 18.32 -0.11
CA ALA A 335 12.86 17.56 0.23
C ALA A 335 11.58 18.41 0.05
N MET A 336 11.62 19.68 0.46
CA MET A 336 10.54 20.64 0.20
C MET A 336 10.34 20.86 -1.30
N ALA A 337 11.41 20.94 -2.08
CA ALA A 337 11.31 21.05 -3.54
C ALA A 337 10.63 19.82 -4.16
N ALA A 338 10.91 18.61 -3.68
CA ALA A 338 10.23 17.39 -4.12
C ALA A 338 8.72 17.44 -3.79
N CYS A 339 8.38 17.76 -2.55
CA CYS A 339 6.99 17.92 -2.08
C CYS A 339 6.21 19.03 -2.82
N ASN A 340 6.88 20.09 -3.24
CA ASN A 340 6.27 21.17 -4.03
C ASN A 340 6.10 20.80 -5.51
N ALA A 341 6.99 19.98 -6.06
CA ALA A 341 6.86 19.49 -7.43
C ALA A 341 5.69 18.50 -7.56
N ASP A 342 5.53 17.63 -6.56
CA ASP A 342 4.40 16.70 -6.45
C ASP A 342 4.10 16.38 -4.98
N LYS A 343 2.84 16.51 -4.59
CA LYS A 343 2.38 16.28 -3.23
C LYS A 343 2.57 14.82 -2.78
N LEU A 344 2.61 13.86 -3.71
CA LEU A 344 2.91 12.46 -3.40
C LEU A 344 4.33 12.26 -2.83
N TYR A 345 5.24 13.22 -3.06
CA TYR A 345 6.61 13.19 -2.56
C TYR A 345 6.79 13.92 -1.23
N CYS A 346 5.72 14.48 -0.64
CA CYS A 346 5.78 15.04 0.71
C CYS A 346 6.08 13.98 1.78
N THR A 347 5.80 12.70 1.51
CA THR A 347 6.27 11.57 2.34
C THR A 347 7.79 11.48 2.41
N GLY A 348 8.52 12.09 1.47
CA GLY A 348 9.97 12.25 1.57
C GLY A 348 10.41 13.08 2.78
N LEU A 349 9.59 14.04 3.23
CA LEU A 349 9.87 14.82 4.44
C LEU A 349 9.75 13.96 5.69
N SER A 350 8.66 13.19 5.86
CA SER A 350 8.51 12.28 7.01
C SER A 350 9.51 11.13 6.99
N HIS A 351 9.88 10.64 5.81
CA HIS A 351 10.93 9.64 5.65
C HIS A 351 12.29 10.17 6.14
N LEU A 352 12.72 11.36 5.68
CA LEU A 352 13.95 11.99 6.19
C LEU A 352 13.86 12.31 7.68
N GLY A 353 12.71 12.78 8.17
CA GLY A 353 12.46 12.98 9.60
C GLY A 353 12.67 11.69 10.40
N SER A 354 12.20 10.55 9.89
CA SER A 354 12.41 9.23 10.49
C SER A 354 13.88 8.82 10.48
N LEU A 355 14.63 9.13 9.42
CA LEU A 355 16.08 8.89 9.38
C LEU A 355 16.85 9.74 10.39
N TYR A 356 16.49 11.02 10.57
CA TYR A 356 17.03 11.87 11.63
C TYR A 356 16.68 11.33 13.03
N PHE A 357 15.45 10.86 13.23
CA PHE A 357 15.00 10.24 14.48
C PHE A 357 15.82 8.98 14.82
N VAL A 358 16.03 8.08 13.87
CA VAL A 358 16.86 6.87 14.06
C VAL A 358 18.30 7.23 14.43
N LYS A 359 18.82 8.36 13.94
CA LYS A 359 20.12 8.92 14.34
C LYS A 359 20.12 9.63 15.72
N GLY A 360 18.99 9.66 16.43
CA GLY A 360 18.82 10.36 17.69
C GLY A 360 18.69 11.88 17.58
N GLN A 361 18.56 12.42 16.36
CA GLN A 361 18.56 13.85 16.08
C GLN A 361 17.13 14.42 16.09
N CYS A 362 16.44 14.31 17.23
CA CYS A 362 15.01 14.67 17.34
C CYS A 362 14.69 16.14 17.00
N GLY A 363 15.62 17.07 17.27
CA GLY A 363 15.44 18.49 16.94
C GLY A 363 15.37 18.74 15.44
N GLU A 364 16.24 18.08 14.66
CA GLU A 364 16.20 18.15 13.19
C GLU A 364 14.97 17.42 12.66
N ALA A 365 14.71 16.20 13.17
CA ALA A 365 13.57 15.38 12.75
C ALA A 365 12.23 16.12 12.86
N GLU A 366 12.00 16.86 13.95
CA GLU A 366 10.79 17.64 14.17
C GLU A 366 10.50 18.62 13.03
N ARG A 367 11.52 19.31 12.50
CA ARG A 367 11.34 20.26 11.40
C ARG A 367 10.80 19.57 10.15
N PHE A 368 11.39 18.42 9.80
CA PHE A 368 10.97 17.62 8.65
C PHE A 368 9.55 17.07 8.83
N PHE A 369 9.23 16.51 9.99
CA PHE A 369 7.89 16.01 10.29
C PHE A 369 6.84 17.11 10.23
N ARG A 370 7.08 18.26 10.87
CA ARG A 370 6.14 19.40 10.83
C ARG A 370 5.88 19.89 9.42
N ALA A 371 6.92 19.98 8.59
CA ALA A 371 6.77 20.37 7.20
C ALA A 371 5.92 19.36 6.41
N GLY A 372 6.19 18.06 6.58
CA GLY A 372 5.42 16.98 5.96
C GLY A 372 3.94 17.01 6.36
N PHE A 373 3.65 17.02 7.66
CA PHE A 373 2.27 17.06 8.17
C PHE A 373 1.54 18.39 7.91
N SER A 374 2.27 19.49 7.73
CA SER A 374 1.66 20.76 7.27
C SER A 374 1.26 20.69 5.79
N ALA A 375 2.06 20.00 4.96
CA ALA A 375 1.79 19.84 3.54
C ALA A 375 0.71 18.80 3.25
N VAL A 376 0.68 17.72 4.02
CA VAL A 376 -0.29 16.62 3.93
C VAL A 376 -0.75 16.27 5.34
N PRO A 377 -1.85 16.89 5.82
CA PRO A 377 -2.34 16.65 7.18
C PRO A 377 -2.60 15.18 7.49
N ASP A 378 -3.20 14.41 6.57
CA ASP A 378 -3.59 13.02 6.82
C ASP A 378 -2.53 12.01 6.38
N MET A 379 -1.27 12.44 6.27
CA MET A 379 -0.14 11.55 5.99
C MET A 379 0.08 10.58 7.15
N ARG A 380 0.14 9.28 6.83
CA ARG A 380 0.31 8.18 7.80
C ARG A 380 1.76 8.01 8.23
N ASN A 381 2.70 8.19 7.30
CA ASN A 381 4.13 7.95 7.50
C ASN A 381 4.72 8.81 8.61
N GLY A 382 5.43 8.17 9.54
CA GLY A 382 6.23 8.84 10.56
C GLY A 382 5.45 9.47 11.72
N LEU A 383 4.13 9.28 11.83
CA LEU A 383 3.34 9.79 12.98
C LEU A 383 3.87 9.25 14.31
N TYR A 384 4.06 7.93 14.39
CA TYR A 384 4.69 7.25 15.52
C TYR A 384 6.09 7.80 15.84
N HIS A 385 6.97 7.95 14.84
CA HIS A 385 8.33 8.49 15.04
C HIS A 385 8.31 9.94 15.53
N PHE A 386 7.40 10.76 15.01
CA PHE A 386 7.29 12.15 15.44
C PHE A 386 6.78 12.26 16.89
N ALA A 387 5.77 11.47 17.25
CA ALA A 387 5.30 11.39 18.63
C ALA A 387 6.42 10.96 19.60
N HIS A 388 7.26 10.01 19.18
CA HIS A 388 8.46 9.63 19.91
C HIS A 388 9.46 10.79 20.05
N CYS A 389 9.79 11.51 18.97
CA CYS A 389 10.64 12.69 19.05
C CYS A 389 10.11 13.71 20.07
N LEU A 390 8.81 14.02 20.01
CA LEU A 390 8.19 14.99 20.92
C LEU A 390 8.28 14.54 22.38
N ARG A 391 8.05 13.25 22.66
CA ARG A 391 8.20 12.69 24.00
C ARG A 391 9.65 12.78 24.49
N ASP A 392 10.61 12.41 23.64
CA ASP A 392 12.04 12.43 23.97
C ASP A 392 12.56 13.87 24.15
N LEU A 393 11.91 14.87 23.53
CA LEU A 393 12.10 16.31 23.74
C LEU A 393 11.34 16.88 24.95
N GLY A 394 10.71 16.03 25.78
CA GLY A 394 10.01 16.45 26.99
C GLY A 394 8.62 17.08 26.76
N ARG A 395 7.99 16.81 25.62
CA ARG A 395 6.65 17.32 25.24
C ARG A 395 5.60 16.20 25.15
N PRO A 396 5.31 15.49 26.26
CA PRO A 396 4.44 14.31 26.24
C PRO A 396 2.98 14.63 25.87
N ALA A 397 2.51 15.86 26.15
CA ALA A 397 1.15 16.26 25.78
C ALA A 397 0.96 16.29 24.24
N GLU A 398 1.90 16.89 23.51
CA GLU A 398 1.87 16.91 22.04
C GLU A 398 2.15 15.51 21.47
N ALA A 399 3.05 14.73 22.08
CA ALA A 399 3.28 13.35 21.67
C ALA A 399 1.97 12.53 21.68
N LEU A 400 1.15 12.69 22.72
CA LEU A 400 -0.15 12.02 22.82
C LEU A 400 -1.13 12.42 21.72
N GLU A 401 -1.06 13.65 21.20
CA GLU A 401 -1.89 14.08 20.06
C GLU A 401 -1.51 13.32 18.79
N TYR A 402 -0.21 13.19 18.51
CA TYR A 402 0.28 12.47 17.35
C TYR A 402 0.12 10.95 17.47
N TYR A 403 0.29 10.37 18.66
CA TYR A 403 -0.05 8.95 18.86
C TYR A 403 -1.53 8.68 18.64
N LYS A 404 -2.43 9.55 19.13
CA LYS A 404 -3.87 9.37 18.88
C LYS A 404 -4.21 9.49 17.40
N LYS A 405 -3.54 10.39 16.69
CA LYS A 405 -3.69 10.52 15.25
C LYS A 405 -3.17 9.28 14.51
N ASP A 406 -2.05 8.71 14.95
CA ASP A 406 -1.54 7.44 14.46
C ASP A 406 -2.55 6.32 14.68
N VAL A 407 -3.14 6.20 15.88
CA VAL A 407 -4.22 5.22 16.15
C VAL A 407 -5.42 5.39 15.22
N MET A 408 -5.83 6.63 14.97
CA MET A 408 -6.96 6.94 14.07
C MET A 408 -6.68 6.57 12.61
N LEU A 409 -5.43 6.60 12.15
CA LEU A 409 -5.08 6.42 10.74
C LEU A 409 -4.42 5.08 10.42
N ASN A 410 -3.76 4.46 11.41
CA ASN A 410 -2.94 3.24 11.28
C ASN A 410 -3.43 2.09 12.18
N GLY A 411 -4.42 2.33 13.05
CA GLY A 411 -4.93 1.33 13.99
C GLY A 411 -4.26 1.37 15.36
N SER A 412 -4.87 0.70 16.34
CA SER A 412 -4.52 0.82 17.76
C SER A 412 -3.18 0.18 18.14
N PHE A 413 -2.80 -0.92 17.51
CA PHE A 413 -1.62 -1.69 17.88
C PHE A 413 -0.40 -1.37 16.99
N PRO A 414 0.80 -1.17 17.57
CA PRO A 414 1.14 -1.19 19.00
C PRO A 414 0.97 0.17 19.71
N THR A 415 0.48 1.19 19.01
CA THR A 415 0.53 2.59 19.46
C THR A 415 -0.18 2.88 20.78
N ASP A 416 -1.28 2.19 21.10
CA ASP A 416 -1.98 2.33 22.38
C ASP A 416 -1.10 1.92 23.59
N PHE A 417 -0.15 0.99 23.42
CA PHE A 417 0.82 0.68 24.47
C PHE A 417 1.78 1.85 24.74
N LEU A 418 2.11 2.63 23.72
CA LEU A 418 2.96 3.82 23.87
C LEU A 418 2.19 4.98 24.50
N ILE A 419 0.89 5.09 24.18
CA ILE A 419 -0.02 6.04 24.82
C ILE A 419 -0.10 5.71 26.32
N PHE A 420 -0.32 4.44 26.67
CA PHE A 420 -0.23 3.95 28.04
C PHE A 420 1.09 4.35 28.71
N GLU A 421 2.23 4.01 28.09
CA GLU A 421 3.55 4.28 28.64
C GLU A 421 3.78 5.79 28.85
N THR A 422 3.30 6.61 27.92
CA THR A 422 3.42 8.07 27.97
C THR A 422 2.57 8.67 29.10
N TYR A 423 1.35 8.18 29.32
CA TYR A 423 0.54 8.57 30.48
C TYR A 423 1.21 8.17 31.80
N LEU A 424 1.73 6.94 31.87
CA LEU A 424 2.40 6.42 33.06
C LEU A 424 3.63 7.26 33.43
N LYS A 425 4.51 7.53 32.46
CA LYS A 425 5.71 8.36 32.65
C LYS A 425 5.38 9.81 33.00
N SER A 426 4.20 10.29 32.61
CA SER A 426 3.69 11.63 32.96
C SER A 426 2.99 11.68 34.32
N GLY A 427 2.97 10.59 35.11
CA GLY A 427 2.31 10.52 36.42
C GLY A 427 0.78 10.45 36.36
N ARG A 428 0.20 10.29 35.16
CA ARG A 428 -1.24 10.28 34.89
C ARG A 428 -1.79 8.85 35.00
N LYS A 429 -1.78 8.33 36.23
CA LYS A 429 -2.01 6.90 36.51
C LYS A 429 -3.40 6.40 36.06
N GLN A 430 -4.44 7.22 36.22
CA GLN A 430 -5.81 6.81 35.87
C GLN A 430 -6.00 6.72 34.36
N GLU A 431 -5.44 7.66 33.60
CA GLU A 431 -5.42 7.63 32.15
C GLU A 431 -4.56 6.49 31.62
N ALA A 432 -3.42 6.20 32.27
CA ALA A 432 -2.59 5.05 31.93
C ALA A 432 -3.39 3.74 32.04
N GLU A 433 -4.07 3.48 33.16
CA GLU A 433 -4.87 2.26 33.32
C GLU A 433 -5.97 2.14 32.25
N THR A 434 -6.61 3.26 31.89
CA THR A 434 -7.61 3.29 30.82
C THR A 434 -6.97 2.94 29.47
N ALA A 435 -5.85 3.58 29.14
CA ALA A 435 -5.12 3.32 27.90
C ALA A 435 -4.61 1.87 27.82
N LEU A 436 -4.19 1.27 28.93
CA LEU A 436 -3.76 -0.13 28.98
C LEU A 436 -4.91 -1.08 28.64
N LYS A 437 -6.12 -0.84 29.17
CA LYS A 437 -7.30 -1.65 28.83
C LYS A 437 -7.63 -1.54 27.33
N THR A 438 -7.55 -0.34 26.77
CA THR A 438 -7.71 -0.12 25.32
C THR A 438 -6.64 -0.86 24.52
N ALA A 439 -5.37 -0.76 24.91
CA ALA A 439 -4.25 -1.42 24.23
C ALA A 439 -4.41 -2.95 24.18
N VAL A 440 -4.81 -3.56 25.31
CA VAL A 440 -5.08 -5.00 25.38
C VAL A 440 -6.28 -5.39 24.49
N SER A 441 -7.35 -4.60 24.51
CA SER A 441 -8.51 -4.86 23.65
C SER A 441 -8.19 -4.70 22.15
N GLY A 442 -7.36 -3.73 21.78
CA GLY A 442 -6.85 -3.57 20.40
C GLY A 442 -6.02 -4.77 19.96
N LEU A 443 -5.11 -5.23 20.82
CA LEU A 443 -4.32 -6.44 20.60
C LEU A 443 -5.20 -7.69 20.41
N GLU A 444 -6.24 -7.89 21.22
CA GLU A 444 -7.14 -9.04 21.10
C GLU A 444 -7.97 -9.02 19.81
N ARG A 445 -8.32 -7.83 19.31
CA ARG A 445 -9.06 -7.65 18.05
C ARG A 445 -8.20 -7.81 16.80
N ASN A 446 -6.88 -7.71 16.92
CA ASN A 446 -5.95 -7.81 15.80
C ASN A 446 -5.16 -9.14 15.83
N PRO A 447 -5.65 -10.21 15.16
CA PRO A 447 -4.97 -11.50 15.11
C PRO A 447 -3.65 -11.45 14.33
N TYR A 448 -3.41 -10.40 13.54
CA TYR A 448 -2.22 -10.18 12.73
C TYR A 448 -1.31 -9.08 13.34
N ALA A 449 -1.48 -8.79 14.63
CA ALA A 449 -0.64 -7.86 15.37
C ALA A 449 0.81 -8.37 15.42
N GLU A 450 1.77 -7.49 15.08
CA GLU A 450 3.20 -7.78 15.14
C GLU A 450 3.95 -6.71 15.93
N VAL A 451 4.83 -7.14 16.84
CA VAL A 451 5.74 -6.23 17.52
C VAL A 451 6.99 -6.11 16.67
N VAL A 452 7.14 -4.98 15.98
CA VAL A 452 8.18 -4.80 14.95
C VAL A 452 9.39 -3.99 15.42
N ASN A 453 9.39 -3.48 16.66
CA ASN A 453 10.51 -2.70 17.18
C ASN A 453 10.66 -2.74 18.71
N GLU A 454 11.86 -2.39 19.18
CA GLU A 454 12.26 -2.40 20.59
C GLU A 454 11.44 -1.45 21.47
N ARG A 455 11.01 -0.30 20.93
CA ARG A 455 10.23 0.69 21.69
C ARG A 455 8.83 0.16 21.99
N ALA A 456 8.17 -0.47 21.02
CA ALA A 456 6.89 -1.14 21.21
C ALA A 456 7.03 -2.30 22.21
N ALA A 457 8.07 -3.12 22.07
CA ALA A 457 8.34 -4.21 23.01
C ALA A 457 8.56 -3.70 24.45
N SER A 458 9.35 -2.64 24.61
CA SER A 458 9.61 -1.99 25.91
C SER A 458 8.33 -1.44 26.56
N ALA A 459 7.45 -0.81 25.77
CA ALA A 459 6.16 -0.33 26.25
C ALA A 459 5.24 -1.47 26.71
N ILE A 460 5.24 -2.60 26.00
CA ILE A 460 4.47 -3.80 26.38
C ILE A 460 5.06 -4.45 27.65
N TYR A 461 6.38 -4.55 27.79
CA TYR A 461 6.99 -5.01 29.04
C TYR A 461 6.59 -4.13 30.22
N THR A 462 6.63 -2.80 30.03
CA THR A 462 6.16 -1.83 31.02
C THR A 462 4.69 -2.05 31.37
N ALA A 463 3.85 -2.37 30.39
CA ALA A 463 2.44 -2.68 30.60
C ALA A 463 2.23 -3.94 31.46
N ILE A 464 2.98 -5.01 31.19
CA ILE A 464 2.93 -6.25 31.98
C ILE A 464 3.35 -5.99 33.43
N GLU A 465 4.44 -5.24 33.63
CA GLU A 465 4.94 -4.93 34.97
C GLU A 465 3.98 -4.06 35.77
N TYR A 466 3.41 -3.05 35.11
CA TYR A 466 2.39 -2.21 35.71
C TYR A 466 1.15 -3.02 36.11
N ALA A 467 0.68 -3.92 35.25
CA ALA A 467 -0.46 -4.79 35.53
C ALA A 467 -0.18 -5.74 36.71
N ASP A 468 1.01 -6.35 36.74
CA ASP A 468 1.45 -7.24 37.83
C ASP A 468 1.51 -6.51 39.17
N GLN A 469 2.14 -5.32 39.22
CA GLN A 469 2.25 -4.52 40.44
C GLN A 469 0.90 -3.97 40.90
N GLY A 470 -0.01 -3.68 39.96
CA GLY A 470 -1.36 -3.19 40.21
C GLY A 470 -2.35 -4.28 40.62
N GLY A 471 -1.98 -5.56 40.56
CA GLY A 471 -2.89 -6.68 40.80
C GLY A 471 -3.97 -6.84 39.71
N LEU A 472 -3.69 -6.38 38.48
CA LEU A 472 -4.60 -6.45 37.33
C LEU A 472 -4.49 -7.81 36.63
N ILE A 473 -4.80 -8.88 37.37
CA ILE A 473 -4.54 -10.28 36.99
C ILE A 473 -5.09 -10.62 35.58
N GLU A 474 -6.31 -10.19 35.28
CA GLU A 474 -6.94 -10.47 33.97
C GLU A 474 -6.14 -9.88 32.80
N LEU A 475 -5.61 -8.66 32.94
CA LEU A 475 -4.82 -8.03 31.88
C LEU A 475 -3.46 -8.74 31.71
N THR A 476 -2.82 -9.12 32.81
CA THR A 476 -1.57 -9.89 32.77
C THR A 476 -1.77 -11.23 32.03
N GLU A 477 -2.85 -11.96 32.35
CA GLU A 477 -3.14 -13.25 31.71
C GLU A 477 -3.40 -13.10 30.21
N LYS A 478 -4.19 -12.08 29.81
CA LYS A 478 -4.43 -11.75 28.40
C LYS A 478 -3.14 -11.45 27.65
N LEU A 479 -2.29 -10.57 28.20
CA LEU A 479 -1.01 -10.21 27.61
C LEU A 479 -0.09 -11.44 27.45
N ARG A 480 0.08 -12.25 28.50
CA ARG A 480 1.04 -13.37 28.48
C ARG A 480 0.57 -14.58 27.66
N SER A 481 -0.75 -14.76 27.50
CA SER A 481 -1.31 -15.85 26.69
C SER A 481 -1.37 -15.53 25.20
N ASN A 482 -1.44 -14.24 24.84
CA ASN A 482 -1.46 -13.78 23.47
C ASN A 482 -0.21 -14.25 22.68
N SER A 483 -0.42 -14.76 21.46
CA SER A 483 0.65 -15.31 20.61
C SER A 483 1.66 -14.26 20.17
N THR A 484 1.20 -13.06 19.80
CA THR A 484 2.06 -11.92 19.41
C THR A 484 3.01 -11.55 20.54
N ILE A 485 2.52 -11.50 21.79
CA ILE A 485 3.36 -11.16 22.94
C ILE A 485 4.34 -12.30 23.28
N ARG A 486 3.93 -13.56 23.12
CA ARG A 486 4.84 -14.70 23.28
C ARG A 486 5.96 -14.70 22.22
N GLN A 487 5.64 -14.30 20.99
CA GLN A 487 6.62 -14.13 19.92
C GLN A 487 7.57 -12.97 20.25
N MET A 488 7.03 -11.82 20.67
CA MET A 488 7.81 -10.66 21.12
C MET A 488 8.85 -11.03 22.18
N PHE A 489 8.53 -11.88 23.16
CA PHE A 489 9.52 -12.30 24.18
C PHE A 489 10.73 -13.03 23.62
N ARG A 490 10.59 -13.69 22.46
CA ARG A 490 11.70 -14.35 21.75
C ARG A 490 12.52 -13.36 20.95
N ASP A 491 11.84 -12.47 20.23
CA ASP A 491 12.48 -11.54 19.29
C ASP A 491 13.16 -10.37 20.01
N TYR A 492 12.54 -9.91 21.11
CA TYR A 492 13.00 -8.78 21.93
C TYR A 492 13.16 -9.21 23.39
N PRO A 493 14.13 -10.08 23.73
CA PRO A 493 14.29 -10.55 25.10
C PRO A 493 14.70 -9.40 26.02
N ARG A 494 14.00 -9.28 27.16
CA ARG A 494 14.16 -8.18 28.13
C ARG A 494 15.59 -7.81 28.53
N GLY A 495 16.53 -8.76 28.58
CA GLY A 495 17.93 -8.46 28.92
C GLY A 495 18.72 -7.69 27.86
N LYS A 496 18.11 -7.45 26.68
CA LYS A 496 18.69 -6.70 25.57
C LYS A 496 18.00 -5.36 25.29
N LEU A 497 16.93 -5.04 26.05
CA LEU A 497 16.19 -3.79 26.01
C LEU A 497 16.59 -2.92 27.22
#